data_AF-A0A841U6L5-F1
#
_entry.id   AF-A0A841U6L5-F1
#
_cell.length_a   1.000
_cell.length_b   1.000
_cell.length_c   1.000
_cell.angle_alpha   90.00
_cell.angle_beta   90.00
_cell.angle_gamma   90.00
#
_symmetry.space_group_name_H-M   'P 1'
#
loop_
_entity.id
_entity.type
_entity.pdbx_description
1 polymer ?
#
loop_
_entity_poly.entity_id
_entity_poly.type
_entity_poly.pdbx_seq_one_letter_code
_entity_poly.pdbx_strand_id
1 'polypeptide(L)'
;MEEILENIENRFLVKNHYSHGLHWGWNKLKEPKLSMRFVDQPYQYIREIIEDDVFWFIVEDLNDKLWMYEGEKDTIFELIPELCHLNEYYLVSKKYQWLICEDHHEIVHLHGQEVIQRMITYTQNNKDKIYQ
;
A
#
# COMPACT_ATOMS: atom_id res chain seq x y z
N MET A 1 18.38 -3.98 2.40
CA MET A 1 17.45 -2.99 1.84
C MET A 1 17.23 -3.26 0.35
N GLU A 2 18.28 -3.25 -0.47
CA GLU A 2 18.17 -3.57 -1.91
C GLU A 2 17.47 -4.90 -2.19
N GLU A 3 17.85 -5.98 -1.51
CA GLU A 3 17.19 -7.30 -1.67
C GLU A 3 15.69 -7.29 -1.33
N ILE A 4 15.29 -6.53 -0.32
CA ILE A 4 13.88 -6.43 0.08
C ILE A 4 13.09 -5.71 -1.00
N LEU A 5 13.60 -4.56 -1.48
CA LEU A 5 12.97 -3.80 -2.56
C LEU A 5 12.90 -4.63 -3.85
N GLU A 6 13.97 -5.36 -4.18
CA GLU A 6 13.98 -6.26 -5.33
C GLU A 6 12.93 -7.37 -5.21
N ASN A 7 12.76 -7.97 -4.03
CA ASN A 7 11.73 -8.96 -3.77
C ASN A 7 10.32 -8.37 -3.94
N ILE A 8 10.09 -7.15 -3.45
CA ILE A 8 8.83 -6.43 -3.60
C ILE A 8 8.54 -6.18 -5.09
N GLU A 9 9.49 -5.62 -5.82
CA GLU A 9 9.34 -5.35 -7.25
C GLU A 9 9.08 -6.64 -8.04
N ASN A 10 9.88 -7.68 -7.82
CA ASN A 10 9.74 -8.97 -8.46
C ASN A 10 8.39 -9.61 -8.17
N ARG A 11 7.89 -9.48 -6.95
CA ARG A 11 6.61 -10.05 -6.55
C ARG A 11 5.45 -9.29 -7.17
N PHE A 12 5.40 -7.98 -6.95
CA PHE A 12 4.19 -7.16 -7.10
C PHE A 12 4.12 -6.36 -8.40
N LEU A 13 5.24 -6.05 -9.04
CA LEU A 13 5.26 -5.14 -10.20
C LEU A 13 5.52 -5.87 -11.53
N VAL A 14 4.80 -5.44 -12.57
CA VAL A 14 5.13 -5.81 -13.95
C VAL A 14 6.43 -5.10 -14.34
N LYS A 15 7.50 -5.87 -14.57
CA LYS A 15 8.77 -5.31 -15.04
C LYS A 15 8.69 -4.98 -16.52
N ASN A 16 9.14 -3.77 -16.87
CA ASN A 16 9.33 -3.32 -18.24
C ASN A 16 10.63 -2.51 -18.32
N HIS A 17 11.27 -2.51 -19.50
CA HIS A 17 12.64 -2.00 -19.69
C HIS A 17 12.92 -0.57 -19.22
N TYR A 18 11.87 0.23 -19.01
CA TYR A 18 11.95 1.67 -18.70
C TYR A 18 11.51 2.03 -17.29
N SER A 19 11.03 1.08 -16.49
CA SER A 19 10.60 1.37 -15.12
C SER A 19 11.49 0.63 -14.13
N HIS A 20 12.06 1.39 -13.19
CA HIS A 20 12.84 0.86 -12.09
C HIS A 20 12.15 1.27 -10.80
N GLY A 21 11.99 0.34 -9.86
CA GLY A 21 11.56 0.69 -8.52
C GLY A 21 10.06 0.92 -8.31
N LEU A 22 9.79 1.30 -7.08
CA LEU A 22 8.47 1.65 -6.55
C LEU A 22 8.02 3.07 -6.89
N HIS A 23 8.85 3.89 -7.52
CA HIS A 23 8.41 5.19 -8.04
C HIS A 23 7.23 4.98 -9.01
N TRP A 24 6.08 5.57 -8.70
CA TRP A 24 4.80 5.32 -9.36
C TRP A 24 4.44 3.82 -9.45
N GLY A 25 4.78 3.04 -8.44
CA GLY A 25 4.63 1.59 -8.40
C GLY A 25 3.18 1.12 -8.59
N TRP A 26 2.21 1.89 -8.11
CA TRP A 26 0.78 1.58 -8.23
C TRP A 26 0.32 1.35 -9.68
N ASN A 27 0.91 2.07 -10.65
CA ASN A 27 0.53 1.96 -12.06
C ASN A 27 1.05 0.66 -12.73
N LYS A 28 1.96 -0.04 -12.06
CA LYS A 28 2.63 -1.28 -12.51
C LYS A 28 2.19 -2.52 -11.74
N LEU A 29 1.24 -2.42 -10.81
CA LEU A 29 0.81 -3.58 -10.04
C LEU A 29 0.30 -4.70 -10.94
N LYS A 30 0.81 -5.92 -10.71
CA LYS A 30 0.31 -7.15 -11.33
C LYS A 30 -1.13 -7.42 -10.92
N GLU A 31 -1.83 -8.22 -11.71
CA GLU A 31 -3.08 -8.82 -11.29
C GLU A 31 -2.85 -9.98 -10.30
N PRO A 32 -3.78 -10.25 -9.36
CA PRO A 32 -5.00 -9.49 -9.11
C PRO A 32 -4.72 -8.16 -8.40
N LYS A 33 -5.38 -7.08 -8.83
CA LYS A 33 -5.39 -5.80 -8.12
C LYS A 33 -6.80 -5.26 -7.89
N LEU A 34 -6.96 -4.47 -6.84
CA LEU A 34 -8.16 -3.70 -6.54
C LEU A 34 -7.75 -2.25 -6.29
N SER A 35 -8.43 -1.29 -6.91
CA SER A 35 -8.22 0.14 -6.67
C SER A 35 -9.52 0.76 -6.18
N MET A 36 -9.46 1.62 -5.17
CA MET A 36 -10.65 2.28 -4.64
C MET A 36 -10.36 3.59 -3.93
N ARG A 37 -11.40 4.41 -3.78
CA ARG A 37 -11.38 5.65 -3.02
C ARG A 37 -12.34 5.56 -1.84
N PHE A 38 -11.93 6.16 -0.73
CA PHE A 38 -12.70 6.23 0.51
C PHE A 38 -13.20 7.65 0.74
N VAL A 39 -14.35 7.78 1.40
CA VAL A 39 -14.97 9.08 1.72
C VAL A 39 -14.12 9.86 2.73
N ASP A 40 -13.54 9.14 3.69
CA ASP A 40 -12.59 9.68 4.67
C ASP A 40 -11.17 9.17 4.40
N GLN A 41 -10.24 9.56 5.28
CA GLN A 41 -8.82 9.24 5.20
C GLN A 41 -8.57 7.72 5.10
N PRO A 42 -7.98 7.21 4.01
CA PRO A 42 -7.94 5.78 3.73
C PRO A 42 -7.23 4.93 4.79
N TYR A 43 -6.19 5.46 5.43
CA TYR A 43 -5.40 4.74 6.45
C TYR A 43 -6.28 4.23 7.61
N GLN A 44 -7.38 4.91 7.93
CA GLN A 44 -8.29 4.48 9.01
C GLN A 44 -8.92 3.13 8.68
N TYR A 45 -9.28 2.92 7.42
CA TYR A 45 -9.92 1.72 6.93
C TYR A 45 -8.91 0.62 6.59
N ILE A 46 -7.73 1.01 6.10
CA ILE A 46 -6.64 0.07 5.83
C ILE A 46 -6.18 -0.61 7.14
N ARG A 47 -6.16 0.12 8.27
CA ARG A 47 -5.81 -0.45 9.58
C ARG A 47 -6.66 -1.64 9.98
N GLU A 48 -7.95 -1.62 9.63
CA GLU A 48 -8.92 -2.67 10.01
C GLU A 48 -8.76 -3.96 9.19
N ILE A 49 -8.21 -3.87 7.97
CA ILE A 49 -8.07 -5.04 7.08
C ILE A 49 -6.71 -5.74 7.18
N ILE A 50 -5.71 -5.07 7.76
CA ILE A 50 -4.38 -5.63 7.99
C ILE A 50 -4.39 -6.42 9.31
N GLU A 51 -4.19 -7.73 9.19
CA GLU A 51 -4.03 -8.64 10.33
C GLU A 51 -2.59 -8.76 10.81
N ASP A 52 -1.60 -8.46 9.96
CA ASP A 52 -0.18 -8.58 10.31
C ASP A 52 0.18 -7.51 11.36
N ASP A 53 0.85 -7.92 12.44
CA ASP A 53 1.32 -7.00 13.49
C ASP A 53 2.57 -6.21 13.05
N VAL A 54 3.39 -6.77 12.16
CA VAL A 54 4.63 -6.16 11.66
C VAL A 54 4.72 -6.31 10.16
N PHE A 55 5.00 -5.22 9.46
CA PHE A 55 5.13 -5.17 8.01
C PHE A 55 6.16 -4.12 7.57
N TRP A 56 6.51 -4.15 6.29
CA TRP A 56 7.35 -3.12 5.68
C TRP A 56 6.50 -1.90 5.40
N PHE A 57 6.96 -0.75 5.87
CA PHE A 57 6.44 0.56 5.54
C PHE A 57 7.45 1.29 4.66
N ILE A 58 7.03 1.66 3.45
CA ILE A 58 7.88 2.34 2.48
C ILE A 58 7.23 3.66 2.13
N VAL A 59 7.98 4.74 2.18
CA VAL A 59 7.48 6.07 1.83
C VAL A 59 8.38 6.69 0.77
N GLU A 60 7.77 7.38 -0.19
CA GLU A 60 8.47 8.18 -1.18
C GLU A 60 8.34 9.65 -0.82
N ASP A 61 9.48 10.32 -0.61
CA ASP A 61 9.52 11.76 -0.40
C ASP A 61 9.45 12.55 -1.72
N LEU A 62 9.35 13.88 -1.61
CA LEU A 62 9.20 14.79 -2.75
C LEU A 62 10.42 14.81 -3.72
N ASN A 63 11.54 14.20 -3.35
CA ASN A 63 12.73 14.08 -4.21
C ASN A 63 12.87 12.67 -4.80
N ASP A 64 11.77 11.91 -4.86
CA ASP A 64 11.71 10.52 -5.34
C ASP A 64 12.62 9.56 -4.54
N LYS A 65 12.95 9.93 -3.30
CA LYS A 65 13.75 9.07 -2.42
C LYS A 65 12.81 8.16 -1.63
N LEU A 66 13.11 6.85 -1.71
CA LEU A 66 12.43 5.83 -0.94
C LEU A 66 13.08 5.65 0.45
N TRP A 67 12.25 5.68 1.48
CA TRP A 67 12.60 5.32 2.83
C TRP A 67 11.84 4.05 3.21
N MET A 68 12.52 3.10 3.84
CA MET A 68 11.93 1.82 4.25
C MET A 68 12.14 1.59 5.73
N TYR A 69 11.06 1.19 6.40
CA TYR A 69 11.03 0.90 7.83
C TYR A 69 10.30 -0.43 8.06
N GLU A 70 10.83 -1.27 8.93
CA GLU A 70 10.08 -2.39 9.51
C GLU A 70 9.41 -1.88 10.77
N GLY A 71 8.08 -1.92 10.84
CA GLY A 71 7.36 -1.34 11.96
C GLY A 71 6.15 -2.14 12.38
N GLU A 72 5.76 -1.91 13.64
CA GLU A 72 4.53 -2.42 14.21
C GLU A 72 3.33 -1.65 13.63
N LYS A 73 2.21 -2.37 13.44
CA LYS A 73 0.97 -1.84 12.88
C LYS A 73 0.55 -0.55 13.56
N ASP A 74 0.44 -0.58 14.88
CA ASP A 74 -0.09 0.55 15.64
C ASP A 74 0.82 1.79 15.50
N THR A 75 2.13 1.62 15.57
CA THR A 75 3.09 2.72 15.38
C THR A 75 3.03 3.30 13.97
N ILE A 76 2.94 2.46 12.93
CA ILE A 76 2.86 2.95 11.55
C ILE A 76 1.56 3.72 11.33
N PHE A 77 0.42 3.21 11.81
CA PHE A 77 -0.87 3.89 11.66
C PHE A 77 -1.01 5.14 12.53
N GLU A 78 -0.24 5.28 13.61
CA GLU A 78 -0.08 6.53 14.34
C GLU A 78 0.80 7.54 13.59
N LEU A 79 1.77 7.07 12.80
CA LEU A 79 2.69 7.91 12.06
C LEU A 79 2.11 8.44 10.74
N ILE A 80 1.34 7.63 10.00
CA ILE A 80 0.79 8.02 8.67
C ILE A 80 0.13 9.41 8.67
N PRO A 81 -0.74 9.77 9.65
CA PRO A 81 -1.38 11.10 9.68
C PRO A 81 -0.39 12.26 9.82
N GLU A 82 0.78 12.02 10.41
CA GLU A 82 1.84 13.03 10.63
C GLU A 82 2.74 13.20 9.40
N LEU A 83 2.70 12.25 8.46
CA LEU A 83 3.51 12.28 7.24
C LEU A 83 2.87 13.17 6.17
N CYS A 84 2.88 14.46 6.45
CA CYS A 84 2.50 15.47 5.47
C CYS A 84 3.48 15.45 4.28
N HIS A 85 2.97 15.64 3.07
CA HIS A 85 3.75 15.82 1.84
C HIS A 85 4.52 14.59 1.32
N LEU A 86 4.02 13.38 1.54
CA LEU A 86 4.50 12.22 0.80
C LEU A 86 3.94 12.21 -0.62
N ASN A 87 4.71 11.69 -1.57
CA ASN A 87 4.19 11.35 -2.89
C ASN A 87 3.32 10.11 -2.78
N GLU A 88 3.89 9.01 -2.29
CA GLU A 88 3.21 7.71 -2.19
C GLU A 88 3.74 6.97 -0.96
N TYR A 89 2.92 6.08 -0.40
CA TYR A 89 3.41 5.10 0.57
C TYR A 89 2.91 3.70 0.26
N TYR A 90 3.67 2.72 0.72
CA TYR A 90 3.42 1.30 0.54
C TYR A 90 3.49 0.58 1.88
N LEU A 91 2.49 -0.25 2.14
CA LEU A 91 2.47 -1.24 3.21
C LEU A 91 2.66 -2.61 2.56
N VAL A 92 3.64 -3.39 3.03
CA VAL A 92 3.95 -4.69 2.41
C VAL A 92 4.15 -5.75 3.48
N SER A 93 3.40 -6.86 3.37
CA SER A 93 3.60 -8.03 4.24
C SER A 93 5.04 -8.50 4.20
N LYS A 94 5.62 -8.87 5.35
CA LYS A 94 6.97 -9.47 5.42
C LYS A 94 7.08 -10.77 4.62
N LYS A 95 5.96 -11.47 4.42
CA LYS A 95 5.87 -12.70 3.63
C LYS A 95 5.58 -12.44 2.15
N TYR A 96 5.50 -11.18 1.73
CA TYR A 96 5.15 -10.76 0.37
C TYR A 96 3.82 -11.34 -0.14
N GLN A 97 2.87 -11.55 0.77
CA GLN A 97 1.53 -12.06 0.46
C GLN A 97 0.60 -10.95 -0.06
N TRP A 98 0.80 -9.73 0.41
CA TRP A 98 0.02 -8.56 0.03
C TRP A 98 0.89 -7.30 -0.03
N LEU A 99 0.44 -6.34 -0.84
CA LEU A 99 0.93 -4.97 -0.93
C LEU A 99 -0.28 -4.04 -1.00
N ILE A 100 -0.25 -2.97 -0.20
CA ILE A 100 -1.22 -1.88 -0.23
C ILE A 100 -0.46 -0.59 -0.50
N CYS A 101 -0.97 0.25 -1.38
CA CYS A 101 -0.40 1.55 -1.71
C CYS A 101 -1.49 2.60 -1.65
N GLU A 102 -1.19 3.75 -1.04
CA GLU A 102 -1.97 4.97 -1.25
C GLU A 102 -1.15 5.87 -2.19
N ASP A 103 -1.75 6.23 -3.32
CA ASP A 103 -1.12 7.11 -4.30
C ASP A 103 -1.35 8.59 -3.97
N HIS A 104 -0.65 9.47 -4.68
CA HIS A 104 -0.78 10.93 -4.54
C HIS A 104 -2.17 11.49 -4.94
N HIS A 105 -3.08 10.65 -5.46
CA HIS A 105 -4.48 11.01 -5.74
C HIS A 105 -5.45 10.47 -4.69
N GLU A 106 -4.95 10.05 -3.51
CA GLU A 106 -5.73 9.47 -2.41
C GLU A 106 -6.47 8.18 -2.83
N ILE A 107 -5.94 7.46 -3.82
CA ILE A 107 -6.46 6.17 -4.27
C ILE A 107 -5.68 5.06 -3.57
N VAL A 108 -6.41 4.13 -2.97
CA VAL A 108 -5.83 2.91 -2.42
C VAL A 108 -5.78 1.83 -3.47
N HIS A 109 -4.61 1.26 -3.67
CA HIS A 109 -4.34 0.13 -4.52
C HIS A 109 -3.92 -1.07 -3.68
N LEU A 110 -4.58 -2.20 -3.89
CA LEU A 110 -4.32 -3.45 -3.20
C LEU A 110 -3.88 -4.51 -4.19
N HIS A 111 -2.87 -5.28 -3.82
CA HIS A 111 -2.46 -6.51 -4.48
C HIS A 111 -2.38 -7.64 -3.46
N GLY A 112 -2.90 -8.81 -3.83
CA GLY A 112 -2.91 -10.02 -3.00
C GLY A 112 -4.32 -10.51 -2.73
N GLN A 113 -4.59 -11.78 -3.03
CA GLN A 113 -5.94 -12.33 -3.02
C GLN A 113 -6.64 -12.18 -1.65
N GLU A 114 -5.93 -12.49 -0.56
CA GLU A 114 -6.49 -12.45 0.79
C GLU A 114 -6.84 -11.03 1.22
N VAL A 115 -5.93 -10.06 1.01
CA VAL A 115 -6.18 -8.66 1.39
C VAL A 115 -7.29 -8.04 0.54
N ILE A 116 -7.36 -8.38 -0.75
CA ILE A 116 -8.43 -7.96 -1.65
C ILE A 116 -9.77 -8.51 -1.17
N GLN A 117 -9.82 -9.81 -0.81
CA GLN A 117 -11.05 -10.42 -0.33
C GLN A 117 -11.55 -9.79 0.97
N ARG A 118 -10.63 -9.49 1.91
CA ARG A 118 -10.95 -8.76 3.14
C ARG A 118 -11.49 -7.36 2.84
N MET A 119 -10.88 -6.64 1.91
CA MET A 119 -11.35 -5.32 1.50
C MET A 119 -12.74 -5.36 0.87
N ILE A 120 -13.03 -6.35 0.01
CA ILE A 120 -14.36 -6.54 -0.56
C ILE A 120 -15.39 -6.82 0.54
N THR A 121 -15.08 -7.72 1.48
CA THR A 121 -15.99 -8.02 2.59
C THR A 121 -16.21 -6.81 3.50
N TYR A 122 -15.15 -6.05 3.80
CA TYR A 122 -15.23 -4.83 4.60
C TYR A 122 -16.14 -3.79 3.93
N THR A 123 -15.96 -3.55 2.65
CA THR A 123 -16.68 -2.51 1.90
C THR A 123 -18.14 -2.88 1.64
N GLN A 124 -18.46 -4.17 1.49
CA GLN A 124 -19.84 -4.66 1.44
C GLN A 124 -20.62 -4.35 2.72
N ASN A 125 -19.95 -4.39 3.88
CA ASN A 125 -20.52 -4.09 5.19
C ASN A 125 -20.50 -2.60 5.54
N ASN A 126 -19.76 -1.77 4.79
CA ASN A 126 -19.54 -0.35 5.07
C ASN A 126 -19.66 0.50 3.80
N LYS A 127 -20.79 0.39 3.08
CA LYS A 127 -20.99 1.02 1.77
C LYS A 127 -21.00 2.55 1.80
N ASP A 128 -21.25 3.13 2.96
CA ASP A 128 -21.25 4.56 3.23
C ASP A 128 -19.83 5.16 3.29
N LYS A 129 -18.80 4.32 3.43
CA LYS A 129 -17.39 4.75 3.56
C LYS A 129 -16.63 4.80 2.24
N ILE A 130 -17.24 4.37 1.14
CA ILE A 130 -16.61 4.31 -0.20
C ILE A 130 -17.26 5.30 -1.16
N TYR A 131 -16.46 5.90 -2.04
CA TYR A 131 -17.00 6.60 -3.20
C TYR A 131 -17.54 5.56 -4.20
N GLN A 132 -18.85 5.62 -4.48
CA GLN A 132 -19.53 4.75 -5.45
C GLN A 132 -19.33 5.22 -6.88
#